data_AF-A0A812KG72-F1
#
_entry.id   AF-A0A812KG72-F1
#
_cell.length_a   1.000
_cell.length_b   1.000
_cell.length_c   1.000
_cell.angle_alpha   90.00
_cell.angle_beta   90.00
_cell.angle_gamma   90.00
#
_symmetry.space_group_name_H-M   'P 1'
#
loop_
_entity.id
_entity.type
_entity.pdbx_description
1 polymer ?
#
loop_
_entity_poly.entity_id
_entity_poly.type
_entity_poly.pdbx_seq_one_letter_code
_entity_poly.pdbx_strand_id
1 'polypeptide(L)'
;MVRCKNENCRKVMNVMSFATWLPRQARIGRLCTPFQLLTLLRAWTANGLRKAPSAYQLGRSAGLSYKPCKRVIDTLRALEAKEGLRCSAATRPGGVCEVDGTSLRTLRVYPSSVRFQHLIREWREKNPAVPRPVYWLLHVRLLGVVQRSDSRKLCVALAEQKLVKPKAVPPTESKREILSSGLLKRVKPGSSLMADGAAAWSAAARTLSAKRFTVHHVKHSRAQFVKRVPACQRTLGTQTLDRVWDVLKRYIPKEISSRKIKHGRFDLLDYVYSCLWRRQAKQMPLLQELGKLCRDS
;
A
#
# COMPACT_ATOMS: atom_id res chain seq x y z
N MET A 1 -29.63 8.05 -23.22
CA MET A 1 -28.42 7.90 -24.06
C MET A 1 -28.68 8.65 -25.35
N VAL A 2 -27.71 9.38 -25.87
CA VAL A 2 -27.84 10.16 -27.11
C VAL A 2 -26.90 9.59 -28.15
N ARG A 3 -27.41 9.25 -29.33
CA ARG A 3 -26.60 8.81 -30.47
C ARG A 3 -26.26 10.02 -31.34
N CYS A 4 -25.00 10.16 -31.73
CA CYS A 4 -24.58 11.15 -32.70
C CYS A 4 -25.33 10.90 -34.02
N LYS A 5 -26.00 11.94 -34.53
CA LYS A 5 -26.82 11.88 -35.75
C LYS A 5 -26.01 11.84 -37.04
N ASN A 6 -24.70 12.14 -36.99
CA ASN A 6 -23.82 12.01 -38.15
C ASN A 6 -23.65 10.52 -38.51
N GLU A 7 -24.02 10.17 -39.75
CA GLU A 7 -24.07 8.80 -40.28
C GLU A 7 -22.75 8.04 -40.15
N ASN A 8 -21.63 8.77 -40.23
CA ASN A 8 -20.27 8.25 -40.13
C ASN A 8 -19.77 8.11 -38.67
N CYS A 9 -20.34 8.88 -37.73
CA CYS A 9 -19.85 8.91 -36.35
C CYS A 9 -20.47 7.80 -35.49
N ARG A 10 -21.79 7.58 -35.58
CA ARG A 10 -22.59 6.59 -34.80
C ARG A 10 -22.25 6.50 -33.29
N LYS A 11 -21.58 7.51 -32.71
CA LYS A 11 -21.09 7.49 -31.33
C LYS A 11 -22.29 7.59 -30.39
N VAL A 12 -22.32 6.75 -29.37
CA VAL A 12 -23.37 6.82 -28.33
C VAL A 12 -22.76 7.48 -27.12
N MET A 13 -23.40 8.54 -26.65
CA MET A 13 -23.00 9.34 -25.53
C MET A 13 -24.02 9.24 -24.40
N ASN A 14 -23.55 9.38 -23.18
CA ASN A 14 -24.36 9.57 -21.99
C ASN A 14 -23.65 10.57 -21.06
N VAL A 15 -24.22 10.85 -19.90
CA VAL A 15 -23.64 11.76 -18.89
C VAL A 15 -22.19 11.39 -18.51
N MET A 16 -21.81 10.11 -18.65
CA MET A 16 -20.46 9.62 -18.34
C MET A 16 -19.47 9.82 -19.49
N SER A 17 -19.93 10.21 -20.68
CA SER A 17 -19.06 10.46 -21.85
C SER A 17 -18.23 11.74 -21.71
N PHE A 18 -18.58 12.59 -20.75
CA PHE A 18 -17.89 13.84 -20.42
C PHE A 18 -17.11 13.77 -19.09
N ALA A 19 -17.19 12.64 -18.37
CA ALA A 19 -16.43 12.44 -17.14
C ALA A 19 -14.94 12.29 -17.47
N THR A 20 -14.14 13.32 -17.14
CA THR A 20 -12.69 13.37 -17.43
C THR A 20 -11.91 12.26 -16.74
N TRP A 21 -12.37 11.86 -15.56
CA TRP A 21 -11.77 10.82 -14.75
C TRP A 21 -11.98 9.41 -15.32
N LEU A 22 -13.01 9.20 -16.14
CA LEU A 22 -13.25 7.89 -16.78
C LEU A 22 -12.34 7.71 -18.01
N PRO A 23 -11.84 6.49 -18.28
CA PRO A 23 -11.00 6.24 -19.45
C PRO A 23 -11.70 6.60 -20.76
N ARG A 24 -11.20 7.62 -21.47
CA ARG A 24 -11.75 8.13 -22.75
C ARG A 24 -11.86 7.06 -23.85
N GLN A 25 -10.94 6.10 -23.87
CA GLN A 25 -10.88 5.01 -24.85
C GLN A 25 -11.84 3.86 -24.53
N ALA A 26 -12.32 3.79 -23.30
CA ALA A 26 -13.24 2.76 -22.91
C ALA A 26 -14.64 3.24 -23.29
N ARG A 27 -15.34 2.46 -24.11
CA ARG A 27 -16.78 2.61 -24.43
C ARG A 27 -17.66 2.42 -23.16
N ILE A 28 -17.26 2.93 -22.00
CA ILE A 28 -17.97 2.83 -20.72
C ILE A 28 -19.34 3.48 -20.84
N GLY A 29 -19.44 4.60 -21.56
CA GLY A 29 -20.71 5.23 -21.89
C GLY A 29 -21.68 4.37 -22.73
N ARG A 30 -21.19 3.31 -23.40
CA ARG A 30 -22.02 2.31 -24.12
C ARG A 30 -22.31 1.06 -23.29
N LEU A 31 -21.47 0.74 -22.31
CA LEU A 31 -21.47 -0.56 -21.62
C LEU A 31 -21.89 -0.46 -20.14
N CYS A 32 -22.13 0.76 -19.66
CA CYS A 32 -22.55 1.05 -18.30
C CYS A 32 -23.61 2.17 -18.37
N THR A 33 -24.70 2.03 -17.63
CA THR A 33 -25.69 3.08 -17.43
C THR A 33 -25.34 3.93 -16.21
N PRO A 34 -25.89 5.15 -16.06
CA PRO A 34 -25.66 5.96 -14.86
C PRO A 34 -26.06 5.25 -13.56
N PHE A 35 -27.17 4.50 -13.58
CA PHE A 35 -27.60 3.69 -12.44
C PHE A 35 -26.59 2.59 -12.09
N GLN A 36 -26.09 1.86 -13.10
CA GLN A 36 -25.06 0.84 -12.88
C GLN A 36 -23.76 1.44 -12.33
N LEU A 37 -23.35 2.61 -12.81
CA LEU A 37 -22.20 3.32 -12.26
C LEU A 37 -22.43 3.73 -10.80
N LEU A 38 -23.60 4.28 -10.48
CA LEU A 38 -23.95 4.63 -9.09
C LEU A 38 -23.90 3.40 -8.17
N THR A 39 -24.45 2.27 -8.61
CA THR A 39 -24.40 0.99 -7.89
C THR A 39 -22.96 0.54 -7.69
N LEU A 40 -22.11 0.63 -8.72
CA LEU A 40 -20.68 0.33 -8.61
C LEU A 40 -19.98 1.25 -7.58
N LEU A 41 -20.24 2.56 -7.61
CA LEU A 41 -19.60 3.52 -6.70
C LEU A 41 -20.02 3.29 -5.24
N ARG A 42 -21.32 3.02 -5.00
CA ARG A 42 -21.82 2.67 -3.67
C ARG A 42 -21.20 1.38 -3.16
N ALA A 43 -21.16 0.34 -3.99
CA ALA A 43 -20.57 -0.94 -3.61
C ALA A 43 -19.03 -0.86 -3.45
N TRP A 44 -18.36 -0.01 -4.23
CA TRP A 44 -16.92 0.26 -4.12
C TRP A 44 -16.54 0.90 -2.77
N THR A 45 -17.42 1.75 -2.25
CA THR A 45 -17.20 2.51 -1.03
C THR A 45 -17.76 1.83 0.22
N ALA A 46 -18.78 0.97 0.10
CA ALA A 46 -19.44 0.27 1.20
C ALA A 46 -18.48 -0.58 2.07
N ASN A 47 -17.48 -1.21 1.45
CA ASN A 47 -16.54 -2.08 2.18
C ASN A 47 -15.45 -1.31 2.96
N GLY A 48 -15.36 0.02 2.79
CA GLY A 48 -14.39 0.87 3.46
C GLY A 48 -12.96 0.32 3.39
N LEU A 49 -12.45 -0.12 4.55
CA LEU A 49 -11.11 -0.71 4.73
C LEU A 49 -11.11 -2.24 4.89
N ARG A 50 -12.27 -2.90 4.86
CA ARG A 50 -12.35 -4.35 5.16
C ARG A 50 -11.70 -5.18 4.06
N LYS A 51 -12.00 -4.90 2.80
CA LYS A 51 -11.48 -5.59 1.62
C LYS A 51 -11.70 -4.70 0.39
N ALA A 52 -10.71 -4.58 -0.49
CA ALA A 52 -10.96 -3.97 -1.79
C ALA A 52 -11.90 -4.91 -2.60
N PRO A 53 -13.07 -4.43 -3.05
CA PRO A 53 -14.03 -5.26 -3.76
C PRO A 53 -13.46 -5.82 -5.06
N SER A 54 -13.84 -7.06 -5.42
CA SER A 54 -13.43 -7.62 -6.71
C SER A 54 -14.33 -7.10 -7.84
N ALA A 55 -13.74 -6.85 -9.01
CA ALA A 55 -14.51 -6.44 -10.19
C ALA A 55 -15.52 -7.50 -10.65
N TYR A 56 -15.29 -8.77 -10.30
CA TYR A 56 -16.23 -9.85 -10.60
C TYR A 56 -17.48 -9.79 -9.71
N GLN A 57 -17.29 -9.61 -8.39
CA GLN A 57 -18.40 -9.46 -7.45
C GLN A 57 -19.20 -8.19 -7.75
N LEU A 58 -18.51 -7.07 -7.96
CA LEU A 58 -19.15 -5.80 -8.29
C LEU A 58 -19.87 -5.84 -9.65
N GLY A 59 -19.31 -6.54 -10.63
CA GLY A 59 -19.95 -6.75 -11.92
C GLY A 59 -21.30 -7.47 -11.78
N ARG A 60 -21.35 -8.57 -11.02
CA ARG A 60 -22.61 -9.29 -10.75
C ARG A 60 -23.65 -8.40 -10.07
N SER A 61 -23.27 -7.68 -9.02
CA SER A 61 -24.20 -6.80 -8.27
C SER A 61 -24.70 -5.61 -9.09
N ALA A 62 -23.91 -5.11 -10.04
CA ALA A 62 -24.28 -3.98 -10.89
C ALA A 62 -24.88 -4.39 -12.25
N GLY A 63 -25.05 -5.69 -12.52
CA GLY A 63 -25.51 -6.17 -13.83
C GLY A 63 -24.54 -5.82 -14.98
N LEU A 64 -23.24 -5.81 -14.70
CA LEU A 64 -22.18 -5.47 -15.64
C LEU A 64 -21.25 -6.65 -15.91
N SER A 65 -20.80 -6.76 -17.16
CA SER A 65 -19.71 -7.67 -17.48
C SER A 65 -18.40 -7.23 -16.81
N TYR A 66 -17.48 -8.18 -16.64
CA TYR A 66 -16.23 -7.98 -15.91
C TYR A 66 -15.37 -6.83 -16.47
N LYS A 67 -15.22 -6.74 -17.80
CA LYS A 67 -14.28 -5.79 -18.43
C LYS A 67 -14.64 -4.31 -18.15
N PRO A 68 -15.89 -3.84 -18.37
CA PRO A 68 -16.31 -2.49 -17.98
C PRO A 68 -16.14 -2.20 -16.49
N CYS A 69 -16.59 -3.12 -15.63
CA CYS A 69 -16.49 -2.98 -14.17
C CYS A 69 -15.03 -2.84 -13.73
N LYS A 70 -14.14 -3.71 -14.22
CA LYS A 70 -12.72 -3.68 -13.92
C LYS A 70 -12.06 -2.36 -14.30
N ARG A 71 -12.41 -1.79 -15.47
CA ARG A 71 -11.87 -0.50 -15.91
C ARG A 71 -12.24 0.64 -14.97
N VAL A 72 -13.52 0.72 -14.60
CA VAL A 72 -13.98 1.74 -13.64
C VAL A 72 -13.26 1.59 -12.30
N ILE A 73 -13.19 0.38 -11.75
CA ILE A 73 -12.54 0.11 -10.46
C ILE A 73 -11.03 0.40 -10.51
N ASP A 74 -10.35 0.02 -11.59
CA ASP A 74 -8.92 0.31 -11.75
C ASP A 74 -8.67 1.82 -11.78
N THR A 75 -9.53 2.58 -12.45
CA THR A 75 -9.48 4.05 -12.47
C THR A 75 -9.70 4.64 -11.08
N LEU A 76 -10.77 4.23 -10.38
CA LEU A 76 -11.05 4.71 -9.02
C LEU A 76 -9.87 4.42 -8.09
N ARG A 77 -9.35 3.19 -8.12
CA ARG A 77 -8.18 2.80 -7.34
C ARG A 77 -6.95 3.64 -7.69
N ALA A 78 -6.73 3.95 -8.96
CA ALA A 78 -5.60 4.79 -9.38
C ALA A 78 -5.71 6.22 -8.84
N LEU A 79 -6.92 6.81 -8.84
CA LEU A 79 -7.18 8.11 -8.22
C LEU A 79 -6.91 8.08 -6.72
N GLU A 80 -7.48 7.09 -6.01
CA GLU A 80 -7.25 6.92 -4.57
C GLU A 80 -5.76 6.68 -4.26
N ALA A 81 -5.04 5.94 -5.10
CA ALA A 81 -3.63 5.67 -4.93
C ALA A 81 -2.77 6.92 -5.16
N LYS A 82 -3.08 7.70 -6.20
CA LYS A 82 -2.41 8.98 -6.48
C LYS A 82 -2.56 9.92 -5.29
N GLU A 83 -3.78 10.06 -4.79
CA GLU A 83 -4.04 10.91 -3.64
C GLU A 83 -3.41 10.35 -2.36
N GLY A 84 -3.53 9.05 -2.12
CA GLY A 84 -2.91 8.40 -0.97
C GLY A 84 -1.38 8.54 -0.95
N LEU A 85 -0.74 8.55 -2.12
CA LEU A 85 0.67 8.85 -2.26
C LEU A 85 0.98 10.31 -1.88
N ARG A 86 0.16 11.27 -2.36
CA ARG A 86 0.27 12.70 -2.02
C ARG A 86 0.09 12.95 -0.53
N CYS A 87 -0.99 12.44 0.04
CA CYS A 87 -1.31 12.49 1.46
C CYS A 87 -0.23 11.83 2.31
N SER A 88 0.25 10.65 1.89
CA SER A 88 1.40 10.02 2.52
C SER A 88 2.57 11.00 2.49
N ALA A 89 3.04 11.47 1.33
CA ALA A 89 4.20 12.37 1.22
C ALA A 89 4.10 13.63 2.10
N ALA A 90 2.91 14.19 2.29
CA ALA A 90 2.65 15.33 3.19
C ALA A 90 2.63 14.96 4.68
N THR A 91 2.32 13.72 5.04
CA THR A 91 2.21 13.25 6.43
C THR A 91 3.57 13.35 7.15
N ARG A 92 3.52 13.93 8.36
CA ARG A 92 4.65 14.09 9.29
C ARG A 92 4.25 13.57 10.70
N PRO A 93 4.50 12.29 11.01
CA PRO A 93 4.26 11.72 12.34
C PRO A 93 5.13 12.41 13.39
N GLY A 94 4.63 12.53 14.63
CA GLY A 94 5.43 13.05 15.74
C GLY A 94 4.92 12.61 17.12
N GLY A 95 5.64 12.98 18.17
CA GLY A 95 5.36 12.51 19.53
C GLY A 95 5.82 11.07 19.68
N VAL A 96 4.92 10.16 20.06
CA VAL A 96 5.24 8.72 20.11
C VAL A 96 4.84 8.03 18.80
N CYS A 97 5.82 7.44 18.14
CA CYS A 97 5.64 6.73 16.87
C CYS A 97 6.07 5.26 17.01
N GLU A 98 5.37 4.36 16.32
CA GLU A 98 5.81 2.98 16.14
C GLU A 98 6.46 2.82 14.77
N VAL A 99 7.54 2.04 14.72
CA VAL A 99 8.31 1.75 13.50
C VAL A 99 8.55 0.26 13.37
N ASP A 100 8.29 -0.27 12.18
CA ASP A 100 8.38 -1.70 11.89
C ASP A 100 8.33 -1.95 10.38
N GLY A 101 8.68 -3.15 9.94
CA GLY A 101 8.43 -3.62 8.58
C GLY A 101 7.55 -4.86 8.52
N THR A 102 6.79 -5.00 7.43
CA THR A 102 5.92 -6.14 7.20
C THR A 102 6.07 -6.68 5.78
N SER A 103 5.89 -7.99 5.61
CA SER A 103 5.67 -8.57 4.29
C SER A 103 4.19 -8.48 3.89
N LEU A 104 3.92 -7.99 2.68
CA LEU A 104 2.58 -7.96 2.11
C LEU A 104 2.24 -9.27 1.39
N ARG A 105 3.20 -9.78 0.61
CA ARG A 105 3.08 -10.96 -0.25
C ARG A 105 4.45 -11.60 -0.45
N THR A 106 4.44 -12.91 -0.69
CA THR A 106 5.65 -13.68 -1.02
C THR A 106 5.53 -14.25 -2.43
N LEU A 107 6.60 -14.11 -3.20
CA LEU A 107 6.70 -14.58 -4.57
C LEU A 107 7.73 -15.70 -4.67
N ARG A 108 7.41 -16.73 -5.44
CA ARG A 108 8.43 -17.67 -5.94
C ARG A 108 9.10 -17.07 -7.17
N VAL A 109 10.42 -16.95 -7.11
CA VAL A 109 11.28 -16.46 -8.20
C VAL A 109 12.10 -17.63 -8.69
N TYR A 110 11.96 -17.98 -9.97
CA TYR A 110 12.66 -19.12 -10.56
C TYR A 110 13.97 -18.68 -11.24
N PRO A 111 14.95 -19.59 -11.35
CA PRO A 111 16.15 -19.46 -12.19
C PRO A 111 15.98 -18.77 -13.53
N SER A 112 14.89 -19.05 -14.24
CA SER A 112 14.56 -18.52 -15.56
C SER A 112 13.93 -17.13 -15.55
N SER A 113 13.74 -16.52 -14.38
CA SER A 113 13.05 -15.25 -14.25
C SER A 113 13.89 -14.05 -14.69
N VAL A 114 13.76 -13.67 -15.95
CA VAL A 114 14.40 -12.47 -16.54
C VAL A 114 14.14 -11.21 -15.70
N ARG A 115 12.89 -11.01 -15.24
CA ARG A 115 12.48 -9.84 -14.43
C ARG A 115 13.29 -9.64 -13.15
N PHE A 116 13.73 -10.72 -12.53
CA PHE A 116 14.41 -10.70 -11.23
C PHE A 116 15.87 -11.15 -11.36
N GLN A 117 16.42 -11.13 -12.57
CA GLN A 117 17.78 -11.61 -12.84
C GLN A 117 18.83 -10.82 -12.05
N HIS A 118 18.63 -9.51 -11.87
CA HIS A 118 19.51 -8.67 -11.05
C HIS A 118 19.56 -9.16 -9.59
N LEU A 119 18.41 -9.49 -8.99
CA LEU A 119 18.36 -10.02 -7.62
C LEU A 119 18.94 -11.43 -7.52
N ILE A 120 18.76 -12.26 -8.56
CA ILE A 120 19.36 -13.60 -8.62
C ILE A 120 20.88 -13.48 -8.65
N ARG A 121 21.43 -12.56 -9.45
CA ARG A 121 22.87 -12.30 -9.53
C ARG A 121 23.42 -11.84 -8.18
N GLU A 122 22.79 -10.81 -7.60
CA GLU A 122 23.18 -10.26 -6.29
C GLU A 122 23.14 -11.35 -5.19
N TRP A 123 22.14 -12.21 -5.21
CA TRP A 123 22.05 -13.30 -4.24
C TRP A 123 23.17 -14.32 -4.41
N ARG A 124 23.54 -14.67 -5.65
CA ARG A 124 24.63 -15.62 -5.94
C ARG A 124 25.98 -15.06 -5.53
N GLU A 125 26.24 -13.78 -5.80
CA GLU A 125 27.46 -13.09 -5.37
C GLU A 125 27.61 -13.12 -3.84
N LYS A 126 26.51 -12.95 -3.12
CA LYS A 126 26.50 -13.01 -1.64
C LYS A 126 26.57 -14.44 -1.08
N ASN A 127 26.31 -15.46 -1.89
CA ASN A 127 26.21 -16.86 -1.46
C ASN A 127 26.95 -17.80 -2.43
N PRO A 128 28.26 -17.61 -2.67
CA PRO A 128 29.00 -18.35 -3.72
C PRO A 128 29.08 -19.86 -3.43
N ALA A 129 29.14 -20.24 -2.16
CA ALA A 129 29.24 -21.63 -1.72
C ALA A 129 27.89 -22.37 -1.62
N VAL A 130 26.76 -21.66 -1.81
CA VAL A 130 25.44 -22.27 -1.64
C VAL A 130 24.95 -22.83 -2.99
N PRO A 131 24.59 -24.13 -3.07
CA PRO A 131 24.03 -24.70 -4.28
C PRO A 131 22.80 -23.92 -4.77
N ARG A 132 22.66 -23.80 -6.09
CA ARG A 132 21.57 -23.04 -6.71
C ARG A 132 20.20 -23.61 -6.30
N PRO A 133 19.34 -22.84 -5.62
CA PRO A 133 17.99 -23.29 -5.30
C PRO A 133 17.12 -23.47 -6.55
N VAL A 134 16.16 -24.39 -6.50
CA VAL A 134 15.12 -24.57 -7.55
C VAL A 134 14.29 -23.29 -7.74
N TYR A 135 14.07 -22.54 -6.66
CA TYR A 135 13.47 -21.22 -6.65
C TYR A 135 13.93 -20.45 -5.42
N TRP A 136 13.77 -19.12 -5.45
CA TRP A 136 13.92 -18.23 -4.31
C TRP A 136 12.56 -17.69 -3.86
N LEU A 137 12.51 -17.20 -2.62
CA LEU A 137 11.39 -16.42 -2.11
C LEU A 137 11.74 -14.93 -2.16
N LEU A 138 10.84 -14.14 -2.74
CA LEU A 138 10.88 -12.68 -2.72
C LEU A 138 9.71 -12.18 -1.87
N HIS A 139 10.03 -11.58 -0.73
CA HIS A 139 9.03 -10.95 0.13
C HIS A 139 8.85 -9.49 -0.30
N VAL A 140 7.66 -9.13 -0.79
CA VAL A 140 7.32 -7.73 -1.02
C VAL A 140 7.08 -7.09 0.34
N ARG A 141 8.06 -6.34 0.82
CA ARG A 141 8.07 -5.76 2.17
C ARG A 141 7.81 -4.26 2.14
N LEU A 142 7.08 -3.78 3.13
CA LEU A 142 6.93 -2.37 3.44
C LEU A 142 7.59 -2.06 4.77
N LEU A 143 8.23 -0.90 4.85
CA LEU A 143 8.60 -0.25 6.10
C LEU A 143 7.52 0.76 6.46
N GLY A 144 7.26 0.93 7.76
CA GLY A 144 6.22 1.81 8.27
C GLY A 144 6.66 2.67 9.43
N VAL A 145 6.05 3.84 9.52
CA VAL A 145 6.04 4.67 10.73
C VAL A 145 4.63 5.17 10.97
N VAL A 146 4.08 4.93 12.16
CA VAL A 146 2.74 5.39 12.55
C VAL A 146 2.79 6.19 13.83
N GLN A 147 2.03 7.29 13.89
CA GLN A 147 1.82 8.02 15.14
C GLN A 147 0.82 7.29 16.02
N ARG A 148 1.16 7.04 17.29
CA ARG A 148 0.28 6.29 18.22
C ARG A 148 -1.02 7.03 18.55
N SER A 149 -0.94 8.35 18.77
CA SER A 149 -2.13 9.15 19.06
C SER A 149 -3.06 9.33 17.85
N ASP A 150 -2.58 9.07 16.64
CA ASP A 150 -3.39 9.12 15.43
C ASP A 150 -2.88 8.14 14.38
N SER A 151 -3.46 6.94 14.35
CA SER A 151 -3.08 5.86 13.41
C SER A 151 -3.40 6.16 11.94
N ARG A 152 -3.98 7.33 11.63
CA ARG A 152 -4.13 7.83 10.25
C ARG A 152 -2.84 8.48 9.74
N LYS A 153 -1.99 8.96 10.64
CA LYS A 153 -0.66 9.48 10.33
C LYS A 153 0.32 8.32 10.17
N LEU A 154 0.12 7.57 9.10
CA LEU A 154 0.95 6.46 8.67
C LEU A 154 1.78 6.87 7.47
N CYS A 155 3.08 6.65 7.56
CA CYS A 155 4.03 6.75 6.47
C CYS A 155 4.51 5.35 6.12
N VAL A 156 4.54 5.02 4.83
CA VAL A 156 5.07 3.74 4.35
C VAL A 156 6.10 3.96 3.25
N ALA A 157 7.03 3.01 3.12
CA ALA A 157 7.99 2.95 2.03
C ALA A 157 8.21 1.50 1.62
N LEU A 158 8.46 1.25 0.33
CA LEU A 158 8.85 -0.08 -0.14
C LEU A 158 10.27 -0.38 0.36
N ALA A 159 10.46 -1.53 1.02
CA ALA A 159 11.79 -1.98 1.40
C ALA A 159 12.56 -2.49 0.17
N GLU A 160 13.88 -2.58 0.29
CA GLU A 160 14.72 -3.18 -0.75
C GLU A 160 14.29 -4.63 -1.01
N GLN A 161 14.28 -5.00 -2.30
CA GLN A 161 13.91 -6.34 -2.72
C GLN A 161 15.08 -7.28 -2.44
N LYS A 162 14.80 -8.36 -1.69
CA LYS A 162 15.82 -9.35 -1.32
C LYS A 162 15.28 -10.74 -1.58
N LEU A 163 16.10 -11.57 -2.22
CA LEU A 163 15.83 -13.00 -2.35
C LEU A 163 16.33 -13.74 -1.12
N VAL A 164 15.56 -14.73 -0.70
CA VAL A 164 15.98 -15.70 0.31
C VAL A 164 15.74 -17.11 -0.22
N LYS A 165 16.47 -18.08 0.34
CA LYS A 165 16.26 -19.49 -0.01
C LYS A 165 14.86 -19.97 0.42
N PRO A 166 14.31 -21.03 -0.19
CA PRO A 166 13.09 -21.65 0.29
C PRO A 166 13.17 -21.98 1.78
N LYS A 167 12.05 -21.81 2.50
CA LYS A 167 11.93 -22.01 3.96
C LYS A 167 12.76 -21.06 4.83
N ALA A 168 13.51 -20.13 4.26
CA ALA A 168 14.15 -19.09 5.06
C ALA A 168 13.11 -18.13 5.66
N VAL A 169 13.45 -17.57 6.82
CA VAL A 169 12.70 -16.48 7.41
C VAL A 169 12.75 -15.23 6.52
N PRO A 170 11.70 -14.39 6.52
CA PRO A 170 11.73 -13.11 5.83
C PRO A 170 12.95 -12.29 6.29
N PRO A 171 13.62 -11.57 5.36
CA PRO A 171 14.79 -10.80 5.72
C PRO A 171 14.41 -9.66 6.67
N THR A 172 15.18 -9.51 7.75
CA THR A 172 15.07 -8.38 8.67
C THR A 172 15.44 -7.07 7.97
N GLU A 173 14.88 -5.97 8.44
CA GLU A 173 15.19 -4.61 8.00
C GLU A 173 16.65 -4.28 8.32
N SER A 174 17.39 -3.86 7.31
CA SER A 174 18.75 -3.35 7.50
C SER A 174 18.76 -1.84 7.73
N LYS A 175 19.83 -1.35 8.38
CA LYS A 175 20.06 0.08 8.59
C LYS A 175 20.02 0.86 7.27
N ARG A 176 20.62 0.31 6.21
CA ARG A 176 20.66 0.90 4.87
C ARG A 176 19.25 1.12 4.31
N GLU A 177 18.40 0.10 4.37
CA GLU A 177 17.01 0.17 3.91
C GLU A 177 16.20 1.23 4.65
N ILE A 178 16.36 1.31 5.97
CA ILE A 178 15.65 2.29 6.79
C ILE A 178 16.08 3.71 6.41
N LEU A 179 17.38 3.95 6.23
CA LEU A 179 17.89 5.27 5.84
C LEU A 179 17.46 5.66 4.42
N SER A 180 17.56 4.73 3.45
CA SER A 180 17.19 4.99 2.05
C SER A 180 15.68 5.19 1.87
N SER A 181 14.85 4.61 2.75
CA SER A 181 13.40 4.81 2.73
C SER A 181 12.96 6.25 2.99
N GLY A 182 13.81 7.06 3.62
CA GLY A 182 13.49 8.43 4.02
C GLY A 182 12.41 8.55 5.11
N LEU A 183 11.90 7.45 5.66
CA LEU A 183 10.81 7.46 6.63
C LEU A 183 11.15 8.24 7.89
N LEU A 184 12.34 8.00 8.46
CA LEU A 184 12.78 8.70 9.68
C LEU A 184 12.96 10.21 9.45
N LYS A 185 13.36 10.64 8.25
CA LYS A 185 13.47 12.07 7.91
C LYS A 185 12.12 12.78 7.97
N ARG A 186 11.02 12.04 7.78
CA ARG A 186 9.64 12.56 7.82
C ARG A 186 9.05 12.62 9.22
N VAL A 187 9.68 11.99 10.20
CA VAL A 187 9.26 12.06 11.60
C VAL A 187 9.74 13.39 12.19
N LYS A 188 8.85 14.06 12.94
CA LYS A 188 9.16 15.32 13.62
C LYS A 188 10.31 15.11 14.62
N PRO A 189 11.27 16.05 14.72
CA PRO A 189 12.31 16.02 15.76
C PRO A 189 11.71 15.95 17.18
N GLY A 190 12.45 15.38 18.13
CA GLY A 190 12.00 15.21 19.51
C GLY A 190 11.00 14.07 19.73
N SER A 191 10.76 13.25 18.70
CA SER A 191 9.82 12.12 18.79
C SER A 191 10.44 10.88 19.42
N SER A 192 9.62 10.10 20.12
CA SER A 192 9.97 8.78 20.63
C SER A 192 9.60 7.69 19.61
N LEU A 193 10.56 6.85 19.24
CA LEU A 193 10.36 5.75 18.31
C LEU A 193 10.27 4.42 19.07
N MET A 194 9.16 3.70 18.90
CA MET A 194 8.94 2.36 19.41
C MET A 194 9.27 1.37 18.28
N ALA A 195 10.38 0.65 18.41
CA ALA A 195 10.83 -0.33 17.43
C ALA A 195 10.65 -1.76 17.96
N ASP A 196 10.11 -2.64 17.13
CA ASP A 196 9.96 -4.06 17.44
C ASP A 196 11.15 -4.86 16.93
N GLY A 197 11.90 -5.53 17.81
CA GLY A 197 12.89 -6.57 17.47
C GLY A 197 14.14 -6.16 16.67
N ALA A 198 14.05 -5.26 15.70
CA ALA A 198 15.12 -4.89 14.78
C ALA A 198 15.99 -3.74 15.32
N ALA A 199 17.20 -4.08 15.77
CA ALA A 199 18.21 -3.11 16.23
C ALA A 199 18.59 -2.06 15.15
N ALA A 200 18.33 -2.37 13.88
CA ALA A 200 18.59 -1.50 12.74
C ALA A 200 17.86 -0.15 12.82
N TRP A 201 16.66 -0.10 13.43
CA TRP A 201 15.92 1.16 13.62
C TRP A 201 16.65 2.13 14.55
N SER A 202 17.21 1.63 15.65
CA SER A 202 18.03 2.45 16.56
C SER A 202 19.33 2.89 15.90
N ALA A 203 19.99 1.98 15.17
CA ALA A 203 21.19 2.32 14.42
C ALA A 203 20.94 3.41 13.36
N ALA A 204 19.82 3.33 12.64
CA ALA A 204 19.43 4.32 11.64
C ALA A 204 19.05 5.66 12.28
N ALA A 205 18.30 5.65 13.40
CA ALA A 205 17.95 6.86 14.13
C ALA A 205 19.20 7.61 14.63
N ARG A 206 20.16 6.89 15.22
CA ARG A 206 21.44 7.46 15.68
C ARG A 206 22.25 8.09 14.55
N THR A 207 22.23 7.49 13.35
CA THR A 207 22.91 8.05 12.17
C THR A 207 22.29 9.35 11.67
N LEU A 208 20.98 9.55 11.84
CA LEU A 208 20.36 10.83 11.48
C LEU A 208 20.62 11.92 12.51
N SER A 209 20.53 11.59 13.80
CA SER A 209 21.04 12.39 14.92
C SER A 209 20.62 11.74 16.24
N ALA A 210 21.58 11.54 17.15
CA ALA A 210 21.32 10.98 18.48
C ALA A 210 20.37 11.85 19.33
N LYS A 211 20.33 13.17 19.10
CA LYS A 211 19.45 14.10 19.82
C LYS A 211 18.06 14.23 19.19
N ARG A 212 17.88 13.74 17.95
CA ARG A 212 16.64 13.92 17.19
C ARG A 212 15.53 12.97 17.64
N PHE A 213 15.88 11.77 18.12
CA PHE A 213 14.92 10.73 18.47
C PHE A 213 15.33 10.01 19.75
N THR A 214 14.34 9.67 20.58
CA THR A 214 14.51 8.68 21.66
C THR A 214 13.98 7.34 21.18
N VAL A 215 14.83 6.30 21.10
CA VAL A 215 14.40 4.98 20.60
C VAL A 215 14.17 4.02 21.75
N HIS A 216 12.99 3.43 21.79
CA HIS A 216 12.59 2.41 22.76
C HIS A 216 12.40 1.08 22.03
N HIS A 217 13.22 0.09 22.39
CA HIS A 217 13.03 -1.28 21.92
C HIS A 217 12.04 -2.03 22.79
N VAL A 218 11.07 -2.66 22.14
CA VAL A 218 10.17 -3.65 22.71
C VAL A 218 10.66 -5.01 22.20
N LYS A 219 10.98 -5.95 23.10
CA LYS A 219 11.53 -7.28 22.74
C LYS A 219 10.50 -8.37 23.00
N HIS A 220 9.79 -8.80 21.96
CA HIS A 220 8.80 -9.89 22.06
C HIS A 220 9.43 -11.23 22.45
N SER A 221 10.70 -11.46 22.10
CA SER A 221 11.45 -12.67 22.50
C SER A 221 11.68 -12.81 24.01
N ARG A 222 11.37 -11.77 24.81
CA ARG A 222 11.38 -11.82 26.28
C ARG A 222 9.97 -11.64 26.87
N ALA A 223 8.92 -11.89 26.10
CA ALA A 223 7.52 -11.60 26.44
C ALA A 223 7.26 -10.13 26.84
N GLN A 224 8.13 -9.20 26.44
CA GLN A 224 7.92 -7.77 26.65
C GLN A 224 7.05 -7.24 25.52
N PHE A 225 5.73 -7.24 25.72
CA PHE A 225 4.76 -6.69 24.76
C PHE A 225 4.63 -5.16 24.87
N VAL A 226 5.20 -4.59 25.93
CA VAL A 226 5.04 -3.19 26.31
C VAL A 226 6.24 -2.69 27.10
N LYS A 227 6.54 -1.40 27.02
CA LYS A 227 7.58 -0.71 27.80
C LYS A 227 7.06 0.61 28.34
N ARG A 228 7.39 0.95 29.58
CA ARG A 228 7.08 2.28 30.12
C ARG A 228 7.91 3.31 29.36
N VAL A 229 7.22 4.24 28.70
CA VAL A 229 7.84 5.32 27.93
C VAL A 229 7.79 6.59 28.79
N PRO A 230 8.95 7.12 29.24
CA PRO A 230 8.99 8.29 30.10
C PRO A 230 8.27 9.50 29.49
N ALA A 231 8.40 9.71 28.18
CA ALA A 231 7.81 10.82 27.44
C ALA A 231 6.28 10.92 27.54
N CYS A 232 5.59 9.83 27.90
CA CYS A 232 4.14 9.84 28.08
C CYS A 232 3.68 9.11 29.34
N GLN A 233 4.61 8.75 30.24
CA GLN A 233 4.38 7.99 31.48
C GLN A 233 3.50 6.73 31.35
N ARG A 234 3.41 6.14 30.15
CA ARG A 234 2.53 5.00 29.85
C ARG A 234 3.31 3.79 29.36
N THR A 235 2.72 2.63 29.55
CA THR A 235 3.21 1.33 29.08
C THR A 235 2.77 1.13 27.63
N LEU A 236 3.72 1.17 26.68
CA LEU A 236 3.46 1.19 25.24
C LEU A 236 4.16 0.05 24.50
N GLY A 237 3.50 -0.57 23.53
CA GLY A 237 4.05 -1.61 22.65
C GLY A 237 3.98 -1.26 21.15
N THR A 238 3.94 -2.28 20.29
CA THR A 238 3.89 -2.17 18.81
C THR A 238 2.51 -2.51 18.22
N GLN A 239 1.48 -2.58 19.08
CA GLN A 239 0.15 -3.05 18.70
C GLN A 239 -0.58 -2.12 17.72
N THR A 240 -0.20 -0.84 17.61
CA THR A 240 -0.89 0.10 16.70
C THR A 240 -0.52 -0.23 15.26
N LEU A 241 0.77 -0.41 15.02
CA LEU A 241 1.31 -0.69 13.69
C LEU A 241 0.96 -2.10 13.23
N ASP A 242 0.93 -3.09 14.13
CA ASP A 242 0.43 -4.44 13.83
C ASP A 242 -1.02 -4.42 13.32
N ARG A 243 -1.92 -3.71 14.01
CA ARG A 243 -3.32 -3.55 13.58
C ARG A 243 -3.42 -2.83 12.22
N VAL A 244 -2.53 -1.87 11.98
CA VAL A 244 -2.45 -1.18 10.68
C VAL A 244 -2.04 -2.16 9.59
N TRP A 245 -1.05 -3.01 9.85
CA TRP A 245 -0.61 -4.07 8.94
C TRP A 245 -1.71 -5.08 8.65
N ASP A 246 -2.47 -5.50 9.64
CA ASP A 246 -3.58 -6.42 9.44
C ASP A 246 -4.68 -5.83 8.56
N VAL A 247 -5.04 -4.56 8.78
CA VAL A 247 -5.99 -3.86 7.91
C VAL A 247 -5.45 -3.77 6.49
N LEU A 248 -4.18 -3.41 6.31
CA LEU A 248 -3.57 -3.29 5.00
C LEU A 248 -3.51 -4.63 4.25
N LYS A 249 -3.05 -5.71 4.92
CA LYS A 249 -2.96 -7.06 4.35
C LYS A 249 -4.33 -7.60 3.94
N ARG A 250 -5.37 -7.30 4.72
CA ARG A 250 -6.76 -7.69 4.45
C ARG A 250 -7.37 -6.87 3.31
N TYR A 251 -7.04 -5.58 3.24
CA TYR A 251 -7.52 -4.70 2.19
C TYR A 251 -7.05 -5.16 0.80
N ILE A 252 -5.77 -5.55 0.68
CA ILE A 252 -5.17 -6.01 -0.58
C ILE A 252 -5.80 -7.37 -0.97
N PRO A 253 -6.47 -7.48 -2.14
CA PRO A 253 -7.00 -8.73 -2.66
C PRO A 253 -5.95 -9.85 -2.74
N LYS A 254 -6.35 -11.09 -2.46
CA LYS A 254 -5.46 -12.26 -2.53
C LYS A 254 -5.14 -12.65 -3.98
N GLU A 255 -6.04 -12.31 -4.88
CA GLU A 255 -6.06 -12.65 -6.30
C GLU A 255 -5.10 -11.78 -7.14
N ILE A 256 -4.54 -10.71 -6.56
CA ILE A 256 -3.60 -9.84 -7.27
C ILE A 256 -2.30 -10.58 -7.51
N SER A 257 -1.93 -10.64 -8.79
CA SER A 257 -0.61 -11.12 -9.19
C SER A 257 0.46 -10.18 -8.65
N SER A 258 1.10 -10.62 -7.57
CA SER A 258 2.22 -9.89 -6.95
C SER A 258 3.45 -9.85 -7.88
N ARG A 259 3.43 -10.59 -8.98
CA ARG A 259 4.49 -10.60 -9.99
C ARG A 259 4.44 -9.36 -10.89
N LYS A 260 3.29 -8.69 -11.04
CA LYS A 260 3.14 -7.54 -11.96
C LYS A 260 3.86 -6.31 -11.41
N ILE A 261 4.83 -5.83 -12.19
CA ILE A 261 5.54 -4.58 -11.95
C ILE A 261 5.13 -3.61 -13.07
N LYS A 262 4.65 -2.42 -12.70
CA LYS A 262 4.37 -1.31 -13.61
C LYS A 262 5.27 -0.15 -13.23
N HIS A 263 5.98 0.45 -14.20
CA HIS A 263 6.88 1.58 -13.96
C HIS A 263 7.85 1.35 -12.77
N GLY A 264 8.46 0.15 -12.71
CA GLY A 264 9.41 -0.22 -11.64
C GLY A 264 8.79 -0.48 -10.26
N ARG A 265 7.47 -0.42 -10.11
CA ARG A 265 6.76 -0.65 -8.84
C ARG A 265 5.77 -1.80 -8.94
N PHE A 266 5.59 -2.55 -7.84
CA PHE A 266 4.57 -3.59 -7.79
C PHE A 266 3.17 -2.96 -7.89
N ASP A 267 2.30 -3.55 -8.72
CA ASP A 267 0.89 -3.09 -8.91
C ASP A 267 0.10 -3.09 -7.59
N LEU A 268 0.54 -3.89 -6.61
CA LEU A 268 -0.05 -3.91 -5.26
C LEU A 268 0.17 -2.62 -4.47
N LEU A 269 1.13 -1.76 -4.84
CA LEU A 269 1.34 -0.48 -4.17
C LEU A 269 0.18 0.49 -4.40
N ASP A 270 -0.55 0.38 -5.52
CA ASP A 270 -1.76 1.17 -5.72
C ASP A 270 -2.81 0.85 -4.64
N TYR A 271 -2.94 -0.43 -4.26
CA TYR A 271 -3.80 -0.83 -3.15
C TYR A 271 -3.30 -0.33 -1.79
N VAL A 272 -1.98 -0.26 -1.62
CA VAL A 272 -1.40 0.33 -0.41
C VAL A 272 -1.81 1.79 -0.29
N TYR A 273 -1.52 2.61 -1.30
CA TYR A 273 -1.82 4.04 -1.23
C TYR A 273 -3.33 4.32 -1.21
N SER A 274 -4.13 3.56 -1.96
CA SER A 274 -5.59 3.61 -1.87
C SER A 274 -6.09 3.33 -0.44
N CYS A 275 -5.54 2.32 0.24
CA CYS A 275 -5.85 2.05 1.65
C CYS A 275 -5.47 3.23 2.55
N LEU A 276 -4.29 3.82 2.35
CA LEU A 276 -3.81 4.96 3.13
C LEU A 276 -4.76 6.16 3.00
N TRP A 277 -5.18 6.49 1.78
CA TRP A 277 -6.17 7.56 1.55
C TRP A 277 -7.49 7.28 2.26
N ARG A 278 -8.05 6.08 2.09
CA ARG A 278 -9.31 5.66 2.75
C ARG A 278 -9.24 5.71 4.27
N ARG A 279 -8.07 5.44 4.86
CA ARG A 279 -7.85 5.54 6.32
C ARG A 279 -7.95 6.98 6.80
N GLN A 280 -7.52 7.95 5.99
CA GLN A 280 -7.59 9.37 6.32
C GLN A 280 -9.00 9.94 6.09
N ALA A 281 -9.71 9.46 5.07
CA ALA A 281 -11.05 9.89 4.67
C ALA A 281 -12.18 9.65 5.69
N LYS A 282 -11.93 8.95 6.81
CA LYS A 282 -12.96 8.52 7.79
C LYS A 282 -13.84 9.62 8.39
N GLN A 283 -13.50 10.90 8.23
CA GLN A 283 -14.32 12.02 8.74
C GLN A 283 -15.52 12.34 7.85
N MET A 284 -15.52 11.92 6.58
CA MET A 284 -16.63 12.12 5.65
C MET A 284 -17.04 10.79 5.02
N PRO A 285 -18.30 10.63 4.55
CA PRO A 285 -18.71 9.46 3.78
C PRO A 285 -17.75 9.25 2.61
N LEU A 286 -17.19 8.04 2.48
CA LEU A 286 -16.16 7.73 1.49
C LEU A 286 -16.59 8.05 0.05
N LEU A 287 -17.89 7.95 -0.24
CA LEU A 287 -18.47 8.33 -1.53
C LEU A 287 -18.33 9.83 -1.83
N GLN A 288 -18.47 10.70 -0.82
CA GLN A 288 -18.30 12.15 -1.00
C GLN A 288 -16.83 12.50 -1.26
N GLU A 289 -15.91 11.89 -0.51
CA GLU A 289 -14.46 12.05 -0.71
C GLU A 289 -14.02 11.55 -2.09
N LEU A 290 -14.56 10.42 -2.53
CA LEU A 290 -14.32 9.91 -3.88
C LEU A 290 -14.85 10.87 -4.95
N GLY A 291 -16.02 11.49 -4.70
CA GLY A 291 -16.58 12.51 -5.57
C GLY A 291 -15.68 13.73 -5.74
N LYS A 292 -14.96 14.15 -4.69
CA LYS A 292 -13.94 15.22 -4.78
C LYS A 292 -12.79 14.80 -5.70
N LEU A 293 -12.23 13.61 -5.48
CA LEU A 293 -11.14 13.09 -6.32
C LEU A 293 -11.50 12.99 -7.80
N CYS A 294 -12.74 12.59 -8.10
CA CYS A 294 -13.21 12.48 -9.48
C CYS A 294 -13.46 13.83 -10.15
N ARG A 295 -13.64 14.92 -9.39
CA ARG A 295 -13.76 16.28 -9.95
C ARG A 295 -12.39 16.92 -10.22
N ASP A 296 -11.42 16.64 -9.36
CA ASP A 296 -10.10 17.27 -9.39
C ASP A 296 -9.10 16.57 -10.34
N SER A 297 -9.57 15.60 -11.15
CA SER A 297 -8.75 14.70 -11.98
C SER A 297 -8.79 14.97 -13.48
#